data_AF-A0A522DM72-F1
#
_entry.id   AF-A0A522DM72-F1
#
_cell.length_a   1.000
_cell.length_b   1.000
_cell.length_c   1.000
_cell.angle_alpha   90.00
_cell.angle_beta   90.00
_cell.angle_gamma   90.00
#
_symmetry.space_group_name_H-M   'P 1'
#
loop_
_entity.id
_entity.type
_entity.pdbx_description
1 polymer ?
#
loop_
_entity_poly.entity_id
_entity_poly.type
_entity_poly.pdbx_seq_one_letter_code
_entity_poly.pdbx_strand_id
1 'polypeptide(L)'
;MLRSYVGEDSPLALHEIGLEPTIDQHVETIVGVFREVRRVLRRTGVAFVNLGDTFMGSRKGPNGANGLLGGRRNCHEALKLTKVPKRASGLRKKDLVGVPWRIALALQADDWRLRCDIVWQKPTVTPESVRDRPTRDHEYVFLFSRSARYFWDWNAIAEQAVTPASKHTKHGRPINDKTRAADERVRGNARFAAATAGRVEMRNARSVWRITTVPNKEEHTASFPEALAVRCILAGCPMGGVVLDPFAGISTTGVAALKHARRYIGIELNPRDIAASRRRLFAVIEARGEATIEHARQKTGPTQLGLLAGME
;
A
#
# COMPACT_ATOMS: atom_id res chain seq x y z
N MET A 1 -6.02 23.06 -2.17
CA MET A 1 -4.93 23.07 -3.16
C MET A 1 -3.86 22.13 -2.67
N LEU A 2 -3.93 20.86 -3.10
CA LEU A 2 -2.83 19.94 -2.86
C LEU A 2 -1.52 20.64 -3.28
N ARG A 3 -0.44 20.40 -2.55
CA ARG A 3 0.82 21.11 -2.80
C ARG A 3 1.24 20.80 -4.24
N SER A 4 1.52 21.83 -5.04
CA SER A 4 2.24 21.58 -6.30
C SER A 4 3.63 21.05 -5.95
N TYR A 5 3.97 19.91 -6.51
CA TYR A 5 5.21 19.18 -6.31
C TYR A 5 6.31 19.69 -7.25
N VAL A 6 5.95 20.21 -8.42
CA VAL A 6 6.90 20.76 -9.41
C VAL A 6 6.98 22.29 -9.43
N GLY A 7 6.08 22.98 -8.71
CA GLY A 7 5.96 24.44 -8.69
C GLY A 7 4.95 24.96 -9.73
N GLU A 8 4.22 26.02 -9.39
CA GLU A 8 3.08 26.52 -10.19
C GLU A 8 3.48 27.00 -11.61
N ASP A 9 4.71 27.47 -11.77
CA ASP A 9 5.24 27.96 -13.06
C ASP A 9 5.82 26.84 -13.95
N SER A 10 5.87 25.61 -13.46
CA SER A 10 6.42 24.48 -14.22
C SER A 10 5.44 24.01 -15.29
N PRO A 11 5.88 23.75 -16.54
CA PRO A 11 5.01 23.16 -17.56
C PRO A 11 4.50 21.75 -17.16
N LEU A 12 5.19 21.10 -16.22
CA LEU A 12 4.77 19.81 -15.67
C LEU A 12 3.59 19.92 -14.69
N ALA A 13 3.27 21.11 -14.18
CA ALA A 13 2.17 21.31 -13.24
C ALA A 13 0.80 20.91 -13.83
N LEU A 14 0.66 21.03 -15.16
CA LEU A 14 -0.53 20.59 -15.90
C LEU A 14 -0.75 19.06 -15.83
N HIS A 15 0.28 18.29 -15.49
CA HIS A 15 0.24 16.84 -15.38
C HIS A 15 0.16 16.35 -13.93
N GLU A 16 0.04 17.26 -12.95
CA GLU A 16 -0.15 16.88 -11.55
C GLU A 16 -1.57 16.36 -11.31
N ILE A 17 -1.64 15.16 -10.72
CA ILE A 17 -2.89 14.53 -10.30
C ILE A 17 -3.19 14.95 -8.86
N GLY A 18 -4.47 15.23 -8.57
CA GLY A 18 -4.92 15.74 -7.27
C GLY A 18 -5.28 17.23 -7.24
N LEU A 19 -5.07 17.95 -8.35
CA LEU A 19 -5.50 19.34 -8.51
C LEU A 19 -6.81 19.49 -9.29
N GLU A 20 -7.51 18.38 -9.53
CA GLU A 20 -8.75 18.39 -10.30
C GLU A 20 -9.84 19.25 -9.63
N PRO A 21 -10.67 19.97 -10.41
CA PRO A 21 -11.73 20.82 -9.87
C PRO A 21 -12.77 20.10 -9.00
N THR A 22 -12.97 18.80 -9.21
CA THR A 22 -13.96 17.99 -8.49
C THR A 22 -13.41 16.64 -8.07
N ILE A 23 -14.03 16.03 -7.06
CA ILE A 23 -13.68 14.68 -6.59
C ILE A 23 -13.91 13.64 -7.69
N ASP A 24 -14.99 13.78 -8.47
CA ASP A 24 -15.31 12.81 -9.51
C ASP A 24 -14.30 12.87 -10.66
N GLN A 25 -13.84 14.06 -11.04
CA GLN A 25 -12.74 14.21 -12.01
C GLN A 25 -11.43 13.61 -11.47
N HIS A 26 -11.12 13.81 -10.18
CA HIS A 26 -9.96 13.16 -9.57
C HIS A 26 -10.06 11.62 -9.65
N VAL A 27 -11.23 11.06 -9.32
CA VAL A 27 -11.50 9.63 -9.43
C VAL A 27 -11.35 9.15 -10.87
N GLU A 28 -11.88 9.89 -11.84
CA GLU A 28 -11.79 9.56 -13.27
C GLU A 28 -10.34 9.59 -13.76
N THR A 29 -9.55 10.59 -13.38
CA THR A 29 -8.11 10.65 -13.68
C THR A 29 -7.37 9.42 -13.16
N ILE A 30 -7.62 9.04 -11.89
CA ILE A 30 -7.01 7.84 -11.29
C ILE A 30 -7.44 6.58 -12.04
N VAL A 31 -8.73 6.43 -12.35
CA VAL A 31 -9.23 5.31 -13.16
C VAL A 31 -8.50 5.25 -14.51
N GLY A 32 -8.29 6.39 -15.17
CA GLY A 32 -7.53 6.48 -16.42
C GLY A 32 -6.09 5.93 -16.28
N VAL A 33 -5.37 6.32 -15.23
CA VAL A 33 -4.03 5.77 -14.95
C VAL A 33 -4.09 4.26 -14.73
N PHE A 34 -5.07 3.78 -13.96
CA PHE A 34 -5.20 2.36 -13.68
C PHE A 34 -5.67 1.54 -14.88
N ARG A 35 -6.32 2.11 -15.90
CA ARG A 35 -6.53 1.43 -17.19
C ARG A 35 -5.20 1.09 -17.86
N GLU A 36 -4.26 2.02 -17.87
CA GLU A 36 -2.92 1.79 -18.42
C GLU A 36 -2.12 0.78 -17.59
N VAL A 37 -2.22 0.85 -16.25
CA VAL A 37 -1.64 -0.18 -15.37
C VAL A 37 -2.24 -1.55 -15.68
N ARG A 38 -3.57 -1.65 -15.82
CA ARG A 38 -4.27 -2.90 -16.15
C ARG A 38 -3.84 -3.48 -17.50
N ARG A 39 -3.62 -2.61 -18.49
CA ARG A 39 -3.19 -2.97 -19.85
C ARG A 39 -1.86 -3.73 -19.82
N VAL A 40 -0.88 -3.24 -19.04
CA VAL A 40 0.46 -3.85 -18.94
C VAL A 40 0.56 -4.93 -17.87
N LEU A 41 -0.37 -4.98 -16.92
CA LEU A 41 -0.40 -6.01 -15.88
C LEU A 41 -0.66 -7.39 -16.47
N ARG A 42 0.16 -8.38 -16.10
CA ARG A 42 -0.04 -9.78 -16.49
C ARG A 42 -1.44 -10.24 -16.06
N ARG A 43 -2.02 -11.23 -16.78
CA ARG A 43 -3.33 -11.79 -16.46
C ARG A 43 -3.45 -12.27 -15.00
N THR A 44 -2.37 -12.80 -14.44
CA THR A 44 -2.27 -13.27 -13.05
C THR A 44 -1.73 -12.21 -12.08
N GLY A 45 -1.45 -11.00 -12.54
CA GLY A 45 -0.93 -9.92 -11.70
C GLY A 45 -2.00 -9.34 -10.78
N VAL A 46 -1.52 -8.67 -9.74
CA VAL A 46 -2.32 -7.92 -8.78
C VAL A 46 -1.84 -6.47 -8.71
N ALA A 47 -2.70 -5.58 -8.25
CA ALA A 47 -2.36 -4.20 -7.93
C ALA A 47 -2.72 -3.93 -6.48
N PHE A 48 -1.79 -3.33 -5.74
CA PHE A 48 -2.05 -2.78 -4.41
C PHE A 48 -2.16 -1.26 -4.52
N VAL A 49 -3.22 -0.69 -3.98
CA VAL A 49 -3.50 0.75 -4.08
C VAL A 49 -3.64 1.31 -2.68
N ASN A 50 -2.60 1.98 -2.18
CA ASN A 50 -2.64 2.68 -0.90
C ASN A 50 -3.29 4.05 -1.06
N LEU A 51 -4.36 4.32 -0.31
CA LEU A 51 -5.10 5.57 -0.40
C LEU A 51 -5.43 6.12 0.99
N GLY A 52 -5.04 7.38 1.19
CA GLY A 52 -5.48 8.18 2.33
C GLY A 52 -6.78 8.91 2.04
N ASP A 53 -7.63 9.04 3.04
CA ASP A 53 -8.85 9.85 2.93
C ASP A 53 -8.64 11.29 3.42
N THR A 54 -9.59 12.15 3.10
CA THR A 54 -9.63 13.56 3.50
C THR A 54 -11.03 13.99 3.92
N PHE A 55 -11.15 15.17 4.52
CA PHE A 55 -12.44 15.73 4.94
C PHE A 55 -12.80 16.98 4.14
N MET A 56 -14.09 17.15 3.88
CA MET A 56 -14.65 18.32 3.23
C MET A 56 -14.44 19.60 4.04
N GLY A 57 -13.89 20.63 3.39
CA GLY A 57 -13.72 21.95 4.01
C GLY A 57 -12.62 22.03 5.07
N SER A 58 -11.74 21.02 5.14
CA SER A 58 -10.51 21.06 5.93
C SER A 58 -9.68 22.29 5.56
N ARG A 59 -9.52 23.24 6.49
CA ARG A 59 -8.45 24.25 6.43
C ARG A 59 -7.40 23.89 7.48
N LYS A 60 -6.14 23.81 7.05
CA LYS A 60 -4.90 23.72 7.85
C LYS A 60 -4.91 22.66 8.96
N GLY A 61 -4.18 21.56 8.74
CA GLY A 61 -3.49 20.87 9.84
C GLY A 61 -2.16 21.58 10.19
N PRO A 62 -1.53 21.26 11.34
CA PRO A 62 -0.27 21.87 11.77
C PRO A 62 0.87 21.70 10.74
N ASN A 63 0.83 20.62 9.95
CA ASN A 63 1.84 20.29 8.94
C ASN A 63 1.29 20.39 7.50
N GLY A 64 0.69 21.55 7.18
CA GLY A 64 0.58 22.11 5.83
C GLY A 64 0.45 21.16 4.63
N ALA A 65 -0.75 20.67 4.35
CA ALA A 65 -1.18 20.37 2.99
C ALA A 65 -2.66 20.75 2.83
N ASN A 66 -2.93 21.64 1.87
CA ASN A 66 -4.26 22.15 1.57
C ASN A 66 -5.03 21.03 0.82
N GLY A 67 -5.98 20.33 1.45
CA GLY A 67 -6.80 19.32 0.77
C GLY A 67 -7.66 19.87 -0.38
N LEU A 68 -8.30 18.96 -1.14
CA LEU A 68 -9.05 19.18 -2.38
C LEU A 68 -10.07 20.35 -2.39
N LEU A 69 -10.46 20.92 -1.25
CA LEU A 69 -11.43 22.04 -1.17
C LEU A 69 -11.01 23.19 -0.23
N GLY A 70 -9.70 23.35 0.00
CA GLY A 70 -9.17 24.44 0.82
C GLY A 70 -8.15 25.29 0.07
N GLY A 71 -8.53 26.51 -0.33
CA GLY A 71 -7.59 27.51 -0.87
C GLY A 71 -8.33 28.74 -1.38
N ARG A 72 -8.48 29.77 -0.53
CA ARG A 72 -9.36 30.93 -0.75
C ARG A 72 -8.61 32.17 -1.25
N ARG A 73 -7.48 32.06 -1.97
CA ARG A 73 -6.69 33.27 -2.28
C ARG A 73 -6.33 33.59 -3.73
N ASN A 74 -6.11 32.65 -4.66
CA ASN A 74 -5.70 33.06 -6.02
C ASN A 74 -6.61 32.57 -7.16
N CYS A 75 -7.67 31.83 -6.85
CA CYS A 75 -8.66 31.41 -7.85
C CYS A 75 -9.80 32.42 -8.05
N HIS A 76 -9.71 33.64 -7.51
CA HIS A 76 -10.75 34.66 -7.70
C HIS A 76 -10.87 35.11 -9.17
N GLU A 77 -9.86 34.82 -10.00
CA GLU A 77 -9.88 35.12 -11.44
C GLU A 77 -10.20 33.89 -12.29
N ALA A 78 -9.61 32.73 -12.01
CA ALA A 78 -9.93 31.48 -12.71
C ALA A 78 -11.37 30.96 -12.44
N LEU A 79 -11.93 31.20 -11.25
CA LEU A 79 -13.33 30.84 -10.94
C LEU A 79 -14.36 31.87 -11.43
N LYS A 80 -13.95 33.03 -11.98
CA LYS A 80 -14.90 33.93 -12.67
C LYS A 80 -15.33 33.35 -14.03
N LEU A 81 -14.51 32.49 -14.63
CA LEU A 81 -14.75 31.90 -15.95
C LEU A 81 -15.55 30.60 -15.91
N THR A 82 -15.58 29.91 -14.78
CA THR A 82 -16.31 28.64 -14.66
C THR A 82 -17.46 28.79 -13.66
N LYS A 83 -18.70 28.90 -14.14
CA LYS A 83 -19.94 28.79 -13.36
C LYS A 83 -20.14 27.36 -12.80
N VAL A 84 -19.14 26.78 -12.16
CA VAL A 84 -19.25 25.45 -11.53
C VAL A 84 -19.98 25.65 -10.21
N PRO A 85 -21.15 25.01 -10.00
CA PRO A 85 -21.92 25.19 -8.78
C PRO A 85 -21.10 24.74 -7.56
N LYS A 86 -21.11 25.56 -6.50
CA LYS A 86 -20.40 25.37 -5.21
C LYS A 86 -20.72 24.07 -4.46
N ARG A 87 -21.54 23.16 -5.02
CA ARG A 87 -22.10 21.96 -4.38
C ARG A 87 -22.02 20.70 -5.27
N ALA A 88 -21.01 20.59 -6.12
CA ALA A 88 -20.90 19.49 -7.10
C ALA A 88 -20.86 18.07 -6.48
N SER A 89 -20.43 17.89 -5.22
CA SER A 89 -20.27 16.55 -4.63
C SER A 89 -21.42 16.08 -3.72
N GLY A 90 -22.40 16.92 -3.41
CA GLY A 90 -23.44 16.62 -2.40
C GLY A 90 -22.94 16.47 -0.95
N LEU A 91 -21.63 16.56 -0.70
CA LEU A 91 -21.03 16.41 0.62
C LEU A 91 -21.08 17.70 1.44
N ARG A 92 -21.30 17.57 2.74
CA ARG A 92 -21.37 18.68 3.72
C ARG A 92 -19.98 18.98 4.28
N LYS A 93 -19.84 20.16 4.90
CA LYS A 93 -18.61 20.53 5.61
C LYS A 93 -18.34 19.52 6.73
N LYS A 94 -17.07 19.12 6.89
CA LYS A 94 -16.59 18.08 7.83
C LYS A 94 -16.97 16.64 7.46
N ASP A 95 -17.67 16.39 6.37
CA ASP A 95 -17.88 15.01 5.91
C ASP A 95 -16.54 14.39 5.52
N LEU A 96 -16.36 13.12 5.89
CA LEU A 96 -15.31 12.30 5.32
C LEU A 96 -15.62 12.12 3.83
N VAL A 97 -14.65 12.39 2.96
CA VAL A 97 -14.91 12.38 1.51
C VAL A 97 -15.14 10.96 1.02
N GLY A 98 -14.46 9.97 1.60
CA GLY A 98 -14.54 8.59 1.14
C GLY A 98 -13.70 8.36 -0.10
N VAL A 99 -12.64 9.14 -0.34
CA VAL A 99 -11.79 9.04 -1.56
C VAL A 99 -11.32 7.59 -1.80
N PRO A 100 -10.80 6.85 -0.79
CA PRO A 100 -10.35 5.48 -0.99
C PRO A 100 -11.45 4.58 -1.58
N TRP A 101 -12.66 4.61 -1.00
CA TRP A 101 -13.78 3.79 -1.44
C TRP A 101 -14.39 4.26 -2.76
N ARG A 102 -14.41 5.58 -3.04
CA ARG A 102 -14.84 6.11 -4.34
C ARG A 102 -13.97 5.59 -5.47
N ILE A 103 -12.65 5.65 -5.29
CA ILE A 103 -11.69 5.09 -6.26
C ILE A 103 -11.87 3.58 -6.35
N ALA A 104 -11.99 2.87 -5.22
CA ALA A 104 -12.07 1.42 -5.25
C ALA A 104 -13.30 0.90 -5.99
N LEU A 105 -14.46 1.52 -5.77
CA LEU A 105 -15.70 1.19 -6.47
C LEU A 105 -15.66 1.59 -7.94
N ALA A 106 -15.04 2.73 -8.27
CA ALA A 106 -14.87 3.16 -9.66
C ALA A 106 -13.95 2.21 -10.44
N LEU A 107 -12.84 1.75 -9.85
CA LEU A 107 -11.99 0.73 -10.44
C LEU A 107 -12.74 -0.60 -10.62
N GLN A 108 -13.57 -0.99 -9.64
CA GLN A 108 -14.39 -2.20 -9.76
C GLN A 108 -15.41 -2.11 -10.90
N ALA A 109 -16.01 -0.94 -11.11
CA ALA A 109 -16.87 -0.67 -12.26
C ALA A 109 -16.09 -0.68 -13.59
N ASP A 110 -14.78 -0.42 -13.54
CA ASP A 110 -13.85 -0.42 -14.68
C ASP A 110 -13.07 -1.75 -14.83
N ASP A 111 -13.75 -2.88 -14.65
CA ASP A 111 -13.25 -4.24 -14.93
C ASP A 111 -12.02 -4.68 -14.09
N TRP A 112 -11.83 -4.05 -12.91
CA TRP A 112 -10.99 -4.59 -11.85
C TRP A 112 -11.78 -5.46 -10.88
N ARG A 113 -11.13 -6.50 -10.35
CA ARG A 113 -11.67 -7.30 -9.25
C ARG A 113 -11.08 -6.85 -7.93
N LEU A 114 -11.87 -6.17 -7.09
CA LEU A 114 -11.53 -5.90 -5.70
C LEU A 114 -11.52 -7.22 -4.90
N ARG A 115 -10.39 -7.52 -4.23
CA ARG A 115 -10.17 -8.79 -3.52
C ARG A 115 -10.12 -8.62 -2.01
N CYS A 116 -9.60 -7.50 -1.53
CA CYS A 116 -9.51 -7.21 -0.11
C CYS A 116 -9.31 -5.70 0.11
N ASP A 117 -9.98 -5.17 1.11
CA ASP A 117 -9.80 -3.86 1.72
C ASP A 117 -8.86 -4.01 2.93
N ILE A 118 -7.55 -4.03 2.68
CA ILE A 118 -6.57 -4.18 3.76
C ILE A 118 -6.53 -2.87 4.55
N VAL A 119 -6.63 -2.97 5.87
CA VAL A 119 -6.48 -1.82 6.77
C VAL A 119 -5.04 -1.77 7.24
N TRP A 120 -4.29 -0.78 6.76
CA TRP A 120 -2.98 -0.48 7.31
C TRP A 120 -3.17 0.37 8.57
N GLN A 121 -3.10 -0.28 9.73
CA GLN A 121 -3.06 0.39 11.02
C GLN A 121 -1.64 0.91 11.30
N LYS A 122 -1.55 2.19 11.63
CA LYS A 122 -0.34 2.91 12.03
C LYS A 122 -0.32 3.00 13.57
N PRO A 123 0.42 2.13 14.30
CA PRO A 123 0.29 2.01 15.75
C PRO A 123 0.70 3.27 16.53
N THR A 124 1.57 4.09 15.95
CA THR A 124 2.16 5.27 16.60
C THR A 124 1.75 6.55 15.87
N VAL A 125 0.44 6.81 15.81
CA VAL A 125 -0.09 8.04 15.19
C VAL A 125 -0.12 9.16 16.22
N THR A 126 0.39 10.33 15.84
CA THR A 126 0.25 11.55 16.64
C THR A 126 -1.22 11.90 16.80
N PRO A 127 -1.70 12.16 18.03
CA PRO A 127 -3.08 12.59 18.25
C PRO A 127 -3.45 13.81 17.41
N GLU A 128 -4.64 13.79 16.84
CA GLU A 128 -5.17 14.93 16.11
C GLU A 128 -5.72 15.98 17.08
N SER A 129 -5.59 17.27 16.75
CA SER A 129 -6.16 18.37 17.55
C SER A 129 -7.69 18.47 17.43
N VAL A 130 -8.29 17.70 16.53
CA VAL A 130 -9.73 17.65 16.25
C VAL A 130 -10.44 16.85 17.35
N ARG A 131 -11.48 17.43 17.96
CA ARG A 131 -12.18 16.86 19.13
C ARG A 131 -13.57 16.28 18.83
N ASP A 132 -14.10 16.48 17.62
CA ASP A 132 -15.46 16.09 17.23
C ASP A 132 -15.51 14.79 16.41
N ARG A 133 -14.43 14.01 16.43
CA ARG A 133 -14.33 12.66 15.85
C ARG A 133 -13.13 11.89 16.40
N PRO A 134 -13.06 10.56 16.24
CA PRO A 134 -11.87 9.79 16.54
C PRO A 134 -10.66 10.23 15.68
N THR A 135 -9.46 10.07 16.25
CA THR A 135 -8.18 10.15 15.54
C THR A 135 -8.13 9.04 14.49
N ARG A 136 -7.74 9.38 13.26
CA ARG A 136 -7.50 8.37 12.23
C ARG A 136 -6.11 7.79 12.39
N ASP A 137 -6.06 6.51 12.69
CA ASP A 137 -4.83 5.75 12.84
C ASP A 137 -4.56 4.78 11.69
N HIS A 138 -5.33 4.83 10.61
CA HIS A 138 -5.20 3.88 9.50
C HIS A 138 -5.35 4.50 8.11
N GLU A 139 -4.87 3.75 7.12
CA GLU A 139 -5.11 3.95 5.69
C GLU A 139 -5.60 2.64 5.07
N TYR A 140 -6.20 2.73 3.88
CA TYR A 140 -6.61 1.54 3.13
C TYR A 140 -5.58 1.18 2.07
N VAL A 141 -5.26 -0.11 1.98
CA VAL A 141 -4.51 -0.70 0.88
C VAL A 141 -5.44 -1.67 0.15
N PHE A 142 -6.01 -1.26 -0.97
CA PHE A 142 -6.89 -2.14 -1.72
C PHE A 142 -6.09 -3.12 -2.58
N LEU A 143 -6.42 -4.40 -2.47
CA LEU A 143 -5.90 -5.45 -3.34
C LEU A 143 -6.86 -5.65 -4.52
N PHE A 144 -6.40 -5.33 -5.72
CA PHE A 144 -7.09 -5.61 -6.97
C PHE A 144 -6.41 -6.72 -7.76
N SER A 145 -7.19 -7.40 -8.58
CA SER A 145 -6.70 -8.38 -9.54
C SER A 145 -7.38 -8.20 -10.90
N ARG A 146 -6.71 -8.64 -11.95
CA ARG A 146 -7.28 -8.65 -13.32
C ARG A 146 -8.21 -9.86 -13.54
N SER A 147 -7.90 -10.99 -12.91
CA SER A 147 -8.59 -12.26 -13.12
C SER A 147 -9.01 -12.88 -11.80
N ALA A 148 -10.04 -13.74 -11.81
CA ALA A 148 -10.43 -14.50 -10.61
C ALA A 148 -9.31 -15.42 -10.09
N ARG A 149 -8.45 -15.91 -11.00
CA ARG A 149 -7.22 -16.65 -10.67
C ARG A 149 -6.02 -15.73 -10.91
N TYR A 150 -5.33 -15.39 -9.83
CA TYR A 150 -4.15 -14.52 -9.82
C TYR A 150 -3.05 -15.11 -8.92
N PHE A 151 -1.83 -14.60 -9.05
CA PHE A 151 -0.72 -15.00 -8.20
C PHE A 151 -0.91 -14.43 -6.79
N TRP A 152 -0.82 -15.30 -5.78
CA TRP A 152 -0.88 -14.93 -4.38
C TRP A 152 -0.06 -15.91 -3.55
N ASP A 153 1.05 -15.44 -2.98
CA ASP A 153 1.89 -16.20 -2.06
C ASP A 153 1.52 -15.86 -0.62
N TRP A 154 0.52 -16.57 -0.10
CA TRP A 154 0.08 -16.39 1.28
C TRP A 154 1.15 -16.86 2.29
N ASN A 155 1.99 -17.83 1.91
CA ASN A 155 3.04 -18.38 2.77
C ASN A 155 4.11 -17.32 3.06
N ALA A 156 4.47 -16.52 2.05
CA ALA A 156 5.47 -15.47 2.18
C ALA A 156 5.10 -14.36 3.18
N ILE A 157 3.83 -14.26 3.56
CA ILE A 157 3.34 -13.30 4.58
C ILE A 157 2.56 -13.98 5.71
N ALA A 158 2.70 -15.30 5.86
CA ALA A 158 1.99 -16.06 6.86
C ALA A 158 2.35 -15.58 8.28
N GLU A 159 1.37 -15.63 9.17
CA GLU A 159 1.50 -15.26 10.57
C GLU A 159 1.40 -16.49 11.45
N GLN A 160 1.98 -16.44 12.65
CA GLN A 160 1.76 -17.50 13.63
C GLN A 160 0.26 -17.60 13.97
N ALA A 161 -0.23 -18.82 13.98
CA ALA A 161 -1.58 -19.12 14.41
C ALA A 161 -1.67 -18.94 15.93
N VAL A 162 -2.34 -17.86 16.36
CA VAL A 162 -2.73 -17.73 17.77
C VAL A 162 -3.90 -18.69 18.01
N THR A 163 -3.63 -19.88 18.54
CA THR A 163 -4.66 -20.69 19.19
C THR A 163 -4.99 -20.02 20.52
N PRO A 164 -6.26 -19.69 20.81
CA PRO A 164 -6.63 -19.32 22.16
C PRO A 164 -6.18 -20.46 23.08
N ALA A 165 -5.34 -20.18 24.07
CA ALA A 165 -5.16 -21.10 25.18
C ALA A 165 -6.57 -21.36 25.73
N SER A 166 -7.06 -22.60 25.62
CA SER A 166 -8.32 -23.02 26.21
C SER A 166 -8.25 -22.82 27.72
N LYS A 167 -8.61 -21.63 28.20
CA LYS A 167 -8.70 -21.29 29.62
C LYS A 167 -10.14 -21.43 30.12
N HIS A 168 -10.87 -22.45 29.68
CA HIS A 168 -12.08 -22.92 30.36
C HIS A 168 -12.03 -24.43 30.61
N THR A 169 -12.45 -24.75 31.82
CA THR A 169 -11.99 -25.86 32.64
C THR A 169 -12.83 -27.11 32.45
N LYS A 170 -12.19 -28.26 32.63
CA LYS A 170 -12.86 -29.48 33.06
C LYS A 170 -13.64 -29.13 34.34
N HIS A 171 -14.97 -29.24 34.28
CA HIS A 171 -15.96 -29.10 35.38
C HIS A 171 -16.59 -27.71 35.59
N GLY A 172 -17.94 -27.66 35.50
CA GLY A 172 -18.68 -26.79 36.43
C GLY A 172 -20.13 -26.37 36.16
N ARG A 173 -20.72 -26.44 34.95
CA ARG A 173 -22.14 -26.05 34.75
C ARG A 173 -22.91 -26.97 33.79
N PRO A 174 -24.13 -27.43 34.14
CA PRO A 174 -24.95 -28.24 33.24
C PRO A 174 -25.51 -27.38 32.10
N ILE A 175 -25.44 -27.89 30.89
CA ILE A 175 -26.11 -27.35 29.71
C ILE A 175 -27.56 -27.87 29.77
N ASN A 176 -28.55 -26.98 29.89
CA ASN A 176 -29.97 -27.34 29.81
C ASN A 176 -30.37 -27.65 28.36
N ASP A 177 -31.23 -28.66 28.15
CA ASP A 177 -31.63 -29.19 26.83
C ASP A 177 -32.27 -28.17 25.87
N LYS A 178 -32.61 -26.95 26.32
CA LYS A 178 -33.18 -25.88 25.48
C LYS A 178 -32.13 -25.10 24.66
N THR A 179 -30.82 -25.30 24.84
CA THR A 179 -29.77 -24.64 24.03
C THR A 179 -29.17 -25.52 22.93
N ARG A 180 -29.62 -26.78 22.76
CA ARG A 180 -29.06 -27.72 21.76
C ARG A 180 -29.19 -27.25 20.31
N ALA A 181 -30.19 -26.42 19.98
CA ALA A 181 -30.35 -25.86 18.63
C ALA A 181 -29.35 -24.72 18.30
N ALA A 182 -28.76 -24.08 19.32
CA ALA A 182 -27.71 -23.07 19.12
C ALA A 182 -26.29 -23.66 19.09
N ASP A 183 -26.14 -24.94 19.49
CA ASP A 183 -24.85 -25.60 19.73
C ASP A 183 -24.30 -26.35 18.50
N GLU A 184 -25.11 -26.62 17.47
CA GLU A 184 -24.60 -27.27 16.24
C GLU A 184 -23.61 -26.40 15.46
N ARG A 185 -23.80 -25.07 15.46
CA ARG A 185 -22.84 -24.12 14.86
C ARG A 185 -21.53 -24.04 15.66
N VAL A 186 -21.58 -24.25 16.97
CA VAL A 186 -20.40 -24.23 17.85
C VAL A 186 -19.64 -25.57 17.78
N ARG A 187 -20.35 -26.71 17.64
CA ARG A 187 -19.73 -28.04 17.42
C ARG A 187 -18.91 -28.13 16.15
N GLY A 188 -19.31 -27.44 15.07
CA GLY A 188 -18.52 -27.34 13.84
C GLY A 188 -17.15 -26.70 14.07
N ASN A 189 -17.12 -25.60 14.84
CA ASN A 189 -15.88 -24.92 15.22
C ASN A 189 -15.06 -25.72 16.24
N ALA A 190 -15.69 -26.44 17.17
CA ALA A 190 -14.98 -27.25 18.16
C ALA A 190 -14.29 -28.48 17.54
N ARG A 191 -14.94 -29.15 16.57
CA ARG A 191 -14.31 -30.25 15.82
C ARG A 191 -13.19 -29.76 14.92
N PHE A 192 -13.37 -28.64 14.21
CA PHE A 192 -12.32 -28.02 13.40
C PHE A 192 -11.15 -27.56 14.27
N ALA A 193 -11.43 -26.87 15.39
CA ALA A 193 -10.43 -26.42 16.34
C ALA A 193 -9.70 -27.60 17.00
N ALA A 194 -10.38 -28.68 17.38
CA ALA A 194 -9.73 -29.88 17.91
C ALA A 194 -8.89 -30.62 16.85
N ALA A 195 -9.34 -30.62 15.58
CA ALA A 195 -8.61 -31.24 14.48
C ALA A 195 -7.38 -30.42 14.03
N THR A 196 -7.36 -29.11 14.28
CA THR A 196 -6.27 -28.19 13.92
C THR A 196 -5.43 -27.73 15.12
N ALA A 197 -5.89 -27.96 16.36
CA ALA A 197 -5.18 -27.65 17.59
C ALA A 197 -3.82 -28.34 17.61
N GLY A 198 -2.76 -27.54 17.61
CA GLY A 198 -1.37 -28.02 17.58
C GLY A 198 -0.87 -28.53 16.23
N ARG A 199 -1.67 -28.44 15.14
CA ARG A 199 -1.27 -28.90 13.79
C ARG A 199 -1.00 -27.78 12.79
N VAL A 200 -1.49 -26.57 13.05
CA VAL A 200 -1.35 -25.42 12.16
C VAL A 200 -0.57 -24.34 12.88
N GLU A 201 0.75 -24.32 12.70
CA GLU A 201 1.64 -23.31 13.30
C GLU A 201 1.52 -21.95 12.60
N MET A 202 1.29 -21.97 11.29
CA MET A 202 1.22 -20.78 10.45
C MET A 202 -0.16 -20.65 9.81
N ARG A 203 -0.67 -19.43 9.73
CA ARG A 203 -1.93 -19.09 9.08
C ARG A 203 -1.71 -17.98 8.06
N ASN A 204 -2.66 -17.80 7.15
CA ASN A 204 -2.67 -16.64 6.27
C ASN A 204 -2.72 -15.33 7.10
N ALA A 205 -2.10 -14.28 6.56
CA ALA A 205 -2.15 -12.94 7.11
C ALA A 205 -3.59 -12.45 7.30
N ARG A 206 -3.85 -11.75 8.40
CA ARG A 206 -5.11 -11.02 8.56
C ARG A 206 -5.13 -9.78 7.67
N SER A 207 -6.32 -9.24 7.40
CA SER A 207 -6.50 -8.02 6.58
C SER A 207 -6.19 -6.72 7.32
N VAL A 208 -5.92 -6.75 8.63
CA VAL A 208 -5.47 -5.59 9.40
C VAL A 208 -3.97 -5.69 9.63
N TRP A 209 -3.21 -4.84 8.95
CA TRP A 209 -1.75 -4.83 9.00
C TRP A 209 -1.25 -3.74 9.92
N ARG A 210 -0.62 -4.13 11.02
CA ARG A 210 0.01 -3.22 11.97
C ARG A 210 1.44 -2.94 11.55
N ILE A 211 1.69 -1.80 10.91
CA ILE A 211 3.02 -1.41 10.44
C ILE A 211 3.29 0.04 10.85
N THR A 212 4.37 0.26 11.58
CA THR A 212 4.76 1.58 12.07
C THR A 212 5.34 2.43 10.95
N THR A 213 4.95 3.70 10.89
CA THR A 213 5.56 4.68 9.99
C THR A 213 6.99 4.98 10.44
N VAL A 214 7.94 4.95 9.49
CA VAL A 214 9.33 5.32 9.76
C VAL A 214 9.52 6.76 9.29
N PRO A 215 10.03 7.68 10.13
CA PRO A 215 10.38 9.02 9.70
C PRO A 215 11.39 8.94 8.55
N ASN A 216 11.04 9.51 7.41
CA ASN A 216 11.97 9.63 6.30
C ASN A 216 12.73 10.96 6.43
N LYS A 217 14.06 10.91 6.31
CA LYS A 217 14.92 12.09 6.33
C LYS A 217 14.83 12.90 5.02
N GLU A 218 14.39 12.27 3.94
CA GLU A 218 14.12 12.94 2.68
C GLU A 218 12.69 13.50 2.69
N GLU A 219 12.51 14.80 2.38
CA GLU A 219 11.22 15.53 2.44
C GLU A 219 10.21 15.07 1.37
N HIS A 220 9.72 13.83 1.49
CA HIS A 220 8.65 13.31 0.63
C HIS A 220 7.32 13.34 1.37
N THR A 221 6.37 14.07 0.78
CA THR A 221 5.12 14.48 1.43
C THR A 221 4.19 13.29 1.72
N ALA A 222 4.33 12.18 1.00
CA ALA A 222 3.45 11.00 1.11
C ALA A 222 4.27 9.69 1.19
N SER A 223 5.19 9.60 2.14
CA SER A 223 6.00 8.38 2.33
C SER A 223 5.26 7.33 3.17
N PHE A 224 5.28 6.08 2.68
CA PHE A 224 4.88 4.88 3.44
C PHE A 224 6.13 4.07 3.81
N PRO A 225 6.09 3.21 4.86
CA PRO A 225 7.23 2.42 5.28
C PRO A 225 7.56 1.33 4.26
N GLU A 226 8.86 1.06 4.05
CA GLU A 226 9.34 -0.01 3.17
C GLU A 226 8.69 -1.36 3.51
N ALA A 227 8.48 -1.65 4.79
CA ALA A 227 7.83 -2.88 5.27
C ALA A 227 6.42 -3.11 4.70
N LEU A 228 5.66 -2.03 4.42
CA LEU A 228 4.35 -2.15 3.79
C LEU A 228 4.51 -2.65 2.33
N ALA A 229 5.42 -2.04 1.57
CA ALA A 229 5.71 -2.46 0.20
C ALA A 229 6.29 -3.88 0.15
N VAL A 230 7.20 -4.23 1.07
CA VAL A 230 7.75 -5.60 1.19
C VAL A 230 6.62 -6.60 1.33
N ARG A 231 5.67 -6.37 2.24
CA ARG A 231 4.54 -7.28 2.45
C ARG A 231 3.69 -7.45 1.18
N CYS A 232 3.38 -6.35 0.49
CA CYS A 232 2.67 -6.39 -0.79
C CYS A 232 3.45 -7.18 -1.87
N ILE A 233 4.75 -6.94 -1.99
CA ILE A 233 5.61 -7.55 -3.01
C ILE A 233 5.78 -9.05 -2.77
N LEU A 234 6.02 -9.45 -1.52
CA LEU A 234 6.16 -10.86 -1.15
C LEU A 234 4.89 -11.65 -1.47
N ALA A 235 3.72 -11.11 -1.14
CA ALA A 235 2.44 -11.77 -1.39
C ALA A 235 1.99 -11.71 -2.87
N GLY A 236 2.23 -10.60 -3.56
CA GLY A 236 1.64 -10.32 -4.87
C GLY A 236 2.57 -10.42 -6.07
N CYS A 237 3.88 -10.59 -5.88
CA CYS A 237 4.84 -10.65 -6.98
C CYS A 237 5.81 -11.83 -6.83
N PRO A 238 5.85 -12.77 -7.79
CA PRO A 238 6.79 -13.90 -7.73
C PRO A 238 8.24 -13.40 -7.77
N MET A 239 9.16 -14.21 -7.25
CA MET A 239 10.59 -13.95 -7.38
C MET A 239 11.00 -13.75 -8.85
N GLY A 240 11.85 -12.77 -9.15
CA GLY A 240 12.21 -12.37 -10.52
C GLY A 240 11.09 -11.65 -11.31
N GLY A 241 9.90 -11.51 -10.72
CA GLY A 241 8.78 -10.74 -11.25
C GLY A 241 9.09 -9.25 -11.37
N VAL A 242 8.20 -8.52 -12.04
CA VAL A 242 8.33 -7.06 -12.25
C VAL A 242 7.30 -6.34 -11.40
N VAL A 243 7.73 -5.34 -10.65
CA VAL A 243 6.90 -4.40 -9.89
C VAL A 243 6.87 -3.07 -10.65
N LEU A 244 5.66 -2.57 -10.93
CA LEU A 244 5.43 -1.25 -11.51
C LEU A 244 4.83 -0.34 -10.44
N ASP A 245 5.37 0.86 -10.27
CA ASP A 245 4.79 1.92 -9.46
C ASP A 245 4.55 3.17 -10.32
N PRO A 246 3.27 3.51 -10.64
CA PRO A 246 2.96 4.67 -11.47
C PRO A 246 3.12 6.01 -10.72
N PHE A 247 3.31 5.98 -9.40
CA PHE A 247 3.47 7.15 -8.53
C PHE A 247 4.67 6.93 -7.60
N ALA A 248 5.84 6.71 -8.22
CA ALA A 248 7.00 6.15 -7.55
C ALA A 248 7.55 7.04 -6.42
N GLY A 249 7.41 8.36 -6.50
CA GLY A 249 8.10 9.31 -5.62
C GLY A 249 9.58 8.97 -5.56
N ILE A 250 10.07 8.67 -4.36
CA ILE A 250 11.45 8.22 -4.11
C ILE A 250 11.69 6.72 -4.23
N SER A 251 10.78 6.00 -4.87
CA SER A 251 10.88 4.56 -5.10
C SER A 251 11.08 3.72 -3.85
N THR A 252 10.35 3.99 -2.77
CA THR A 252 10.32 3.06 -1.62
C THR A 252 9.84 1.68 -2.06
N THR A 253 8.87 1.60 -2.98
CA THR A 253 8.44 0.36 -3.64
C THR A 253 9.59 -0.31 -4.39
N GLY A 254 10.38 0.47 -5.14
CA GLY A 254 11.50 -0.04 -5.92
C GLY A 254 12.65 -0.56 -5.08
N VAL A 255 13.00 0.15 -4.00
CA VAL A 255 13.97 -0.32 -3.01
C VAL A 255 13.55 -1.68 -2.44
N ALA A 256 12.29 -1.80 -2.02
CA ALA A 256 11.74 -3.07 -1.52
C ALA A 256 11.79 -4.17 -2.61
N ALA A 257 11.38 -3.87 -3.84
CA ALA A 257 11.39 -4.83 -4.94
C ALA A 257 12.80 -5.36 -5.20
N LEU A 258 13.79 -4.47 -5.31
CA LEU A 258 15.17 -4.84 -5.57
C LEU A 258 15.79 -5.64 -4.42
N LYS A 259 15.58 -5.25 -3.16
CA LYS A 259 16.05 -6.01 -1.99
C LYS A 259 15.50 -7.43 -1.95
N HIS A 260 14.27 -7.62 -2.43
CA HIS A 260 13.62 -8.94 -2.49
C HIS A 260 13.74 -9.61 -3.86
N ALA A 261 14.76 -9.29 -4.67
CA ALA A 261 15.03 -9.96 -5.94
C ALA A 261 13.87 -9.92 -6.96
N ARG A 262 13.13 -8.82 -7.00
CA ARG A 262 12.21 -8.45 -8.08
C ARG A 262 12.85 -7.36 -8.94
N ARG A 263 12.34 -7.19 -10.16
CA ARG A 263 12.64 -6.06 -11.04
C ARG A 263 11.65 -4.94 -10.77
N TYR A 264 12.04 -3.70 -11.09
CA TYR A 264 11.25 -2.52 -10.78
C TYR A 264 11.20 -1.54 -11.95
N ILE A 265 10.02 -0.95 -12.14
CA ILE A 265 9.77 0.19 -13.03
C ILE A 265 9.01 1.22 -12.20
N GLY A 266 9.52 2.44 -12.10
CA GLY A 266 8.88 3.55 -11.40
C GLY A 266 8.65 4.73 -12.33
N ILE A 267 7.48 5.35 -12.22
CA ILE A 267 7.14 6.58 -12.95
C ILE A 267 6.97 7.69 -11.91
N GLU A 268 7.67 8.81 -12.11
CA GLU A 268 7.58 9.97 -11.23
C GLU A 268 7.66 11.24 -12.09
N LEU A 269 6.86 12.24 -11.73
CA LEU A 269 6.79 13.53 -12.42
C LEU A 269 7.81 14.52 -11.86
N ASN A 270 8.00 14.52 -10.54
CA ASN A 270 8.82 15.48 -9.82
C ASN A 270 10.33 15.18 -9.99
N PRO A 271 11.11 16.08 -10.62
CA PRO A 271 12.55 15.88 -10.81
C PRO A 271 13.35 15.69 -9.52
N ARG A 272 12.93 16.30 -8.40
CA ARG A 272 13.60 16.15 -7.10
C ARG A 272 13.45 14.73 -6.57
N ASP A 273 12.24 14.19 -6.66
CA ASP A 273 11.90 12.83 -6.24
C ASP A 273 12.57 11.81 -7.16
N ILE A 274 12.65 12.08 -8.47
CA ILE A 274 13.44 11.26 -9.42
C ILE A 274 14.92 11.20 -9.01
N ALA A 275 15.53 12.32 -8.64
CA ALA A 275 16.94 12.35 -8.24
C ALA A 275 17.19 11.53 -6.96
N ALA A 276 16.32 11.64 -5.96
CA ALA A 276 16.37 10.84 -4.74
C ALA A 276 16.11 9.35 -5.01
N SER A 277 15.08 9.05 -5.79
CA SER A 277 14.75 7.72 -6.30
C SER A 277 15.96 7.03 -6.94
N ARG A 278 16.65 7.71 -7.87
CA ARG A 278 17.86 7.18 -8.52
C ARG A 278 18.94 6.82 -7.51
N ARG A 279 19.32 7.73 -6.60
CA ARG A 279 20.35 7.47 -5.58
C ARG A 279 20.01 6.23 -4.74
N ARG A 280 18.76 6.13 -4.27
CA ARG A 280 18.30 5.01 -3.43
C ARG A 280 18.31 3.68 -4.19
N LEU A 281 17.91 3.67 -5.45
CA LEU A 281 17.90 2.45 -6.28
C LEU A 281 19.33 1.98 -6.60
N PHE A 282 20.22 2.90 -7.00
CA PHE A 282 21.62 2.55 -7.30
C PHE A 282 22.35 1.98 -6.08
N ALA A 283 22.17 2.57 -4.90
CA ALA A 283 22.77 2.05 -3.67
C ALA A 283 22.38 0.58 -3.39
N VAL A 284 21.13 0.19 -3.69
CA VAL A 284 20.70 -1.22 -3.55
C VAL A 284 21.32 -2.12 -4.63
N ILE A 285 21.43 -1.62 -5.86
CA ILE A 285 22.02 -2.37 -6.97
C ILE A 285 23.51 -2.65 -6.70
N GLU A 286 24.26 -1.63 -6.27
CA GLU A 286 25.67 -1.74 -5.92
C GLU A 286 25.89 -2.74 -4.79
N ALA A 287 25.17 -2.59 -3.67
CA ALA A 287 25.26 -3.52 -2.54
C ALA A 287 24.94 -4.97 -2.92
N ARG A 288 24.00 -5.21 -3.84
CA ARG A 288 23.70 -6.55 -4.35
C ARG A 288 24.78 -7.09 -5.29
N GLY A 289 25.38 -6.23 -6.09
CA GLY A 289 26.52 -6.58 -6.95
C GLY A 289 27.72 -7.04 -6.13
N GLU A 290 28.06 -6.27 -5.09
CA GLU A 290 29.14 -6.60 -4.14
C GLU A 290 28.91 -7.94 -3.44
N ALA A 291 27.72 -8.16 -2.89
CA ALA A 291 27.37 -9.43 -2.23
C ALA A 291 27.43 -10.63 -3.20
N THR A 292 27.08 -10.43 -4.47
CA THR A 292 27.17 -11.49 -5.50
C THR A 292 28.63 -11.83 -5.80
N ILE A 293 29.50 -10.82 -5.90
CA ILE A 293 30.93 -11.00 -6.11
C ILE A 293 31.59 -11.68 -4.91
N GLU A 294 31.23 -11.29 -3.69
CA GLU A 294 31.75 -11.90 -2.46
C GLU A 294 31.35 -13.38 -2.36
N HIS A 295 30.08 -13.72 -2.60
CA HIS A 295 29.61 -15.10 -2.61
C HIS A 295 30.30 -15.94 -3.69
N ALA A 296 30.58 -15.35 -4.86
CA ALA A 296 31.34 -16.02 -5.91
C ALA A 296 32.79 -16.29 -5.47
N ARG A 297 33.45 -15.31 -4.83
CA ARG A 297 34.82 -15.44 -4.28
C ARG A 297 34.92 -16.50 -3.19
N GLN A 298 33.91 -16.61 -2.32
CA GLN A 298 33.86 -17.62 -1.25
C GLN A 298 33.60 -19.03 -1.80
N LYS A 299 32.88 -19.16 -2.93
CA LYS A 299 32.69 -20.44 -3.63
C LYS A 299 33.91 -20.87 -4.44
N THR A 300 34.70 -19.93 -4.95
CA THR A 300 36.02 -20.20 -5.50
C THR A 300 37.07 -20.20 -4.38
N GLY A 301 37.07 -21.23 -3.53
CA GLY A 301 38.19 -21.48 -2.62
C GLY A 301 39.52 -21.63 -3.39
N PRO A 302 40.70 -21.58 -2.74
CA PRO A 302 41.99 -21.58 -3.41
C PRO A 302 42.22 -22.92 -4.12
N THR A 303 41.79 -23.02 -5.38
CA THR A 303 42.04 -24.18 -6.22
C THR A 303 42.79 -23.70 -7.45
N GLN A 304 44.08 -24.05 -7.46
CA GLN A 304 45.00 -24.02 -8.59
C GLN A 304 45.31 -22.66 -9.23
N LEU A 305 46.03 -21.81 -8.49
CA LEU A 305 47.02 -20.90 -9.07
C LEU A 305 48.46 -21.41 -8.81
N GLY A 306 48.63 -22.74 -8.87
CA GLY A 306 49.87 -23.44 -8.58
C GLY A 306 50.11 -24.56 -9.58
N LEU A 307 50.00 -24.26 -10.89
CA LEU A 307 50.49 -25.15 -11.95
C LEU A 307 50.80 -24.40 -13.25
N LEU A 308 51.35 -23.18 -13.16
CA LEU A 308 51.95 -22.45 -14.30
C LEU A 308 53.15 -21.60 -13.84
N ALA A 309 53.95 -22.13 -12.90
CA ALA A 309 55.20 -21.51 -12.45
C ALA A 309 56.39 -22.49 -12.59
N GLY A 310 56.37 -23.31 -13.63
CA GLY A 310 57.38 -24.34 -13.87
C GLY A 310 57.36 -24.88 -15.29
N MET A 311 57.29 -24.00 -16.29
CA MET A 311 57.67 -24.26 -17.68
C MET A 311 58.12 -22.94 -18.31
N GLU A 312 59.29 -22.48 -17.89
CA GLU A 312 60.37 -21.87 -18.70
C GLU A 312 61.55 -21.53 -17.77
#